data_AF-A0A496WD60-F1
#
_entry.id   AF-A0A496WD60-F1
#
_cell.length_a   1.000
_cell.length_b   1.000
_cell.length_c   1.000
_cell.angle_alpha   90.00
_cell.angle_beta   90.00
_cell.angle_gamma   90.00
#
_symmetry.space_group_name_H-M   'P 1'
#
loop_
_entity.id
_entity.type
_entity.pdbx_description
1 polymer ?
#
loop_
_entity_poly.entity_id
_entity_poly.type
_entity_poly.pdbx_seq_one_letter_code
_entity_poly.pdbx_strand_id
1 'polypeptide(L)'
;GLPTTANYIVVSSLMAPVIVSVGASNGLIVPLIAVHLFVFYFGILADDTPPVGLAAYAAAAISGGDPIKTGVQGFMYDIRTGVLPFMFIFNTELLLIGITGPIHLFVVVSSALVAMLLFAAATQGFFITHSKKWETVALLLITFTLFRPGFFMDMIYDPLVKVEASKIYEVAEEQPANGLLRVHVMGETLEGDLVDKVVMLPVGAPGPGKDRIEMAAGLELRDEGGKMFVDNIVFGSAADKQKIDFDWEVVDVQRKADTPNKRWFYIPAILLLIFVWKVQTVRRDKDKITPVEAASHV
;
A
#
# COMPACT_ATOMS: atom_id res chain seq x y z
N GLY A 1 -16.85 16.48 14.91
CA GLY A 1 -15.78 16.25 13.93
C GLY A 1 -15.00 17.52 13.71
N LEU A 2 -13.68 17.42 13.60
CA LEU A 2 -12.90 18.43 12.88
C LEU A 2 -13.25 18.27 11.39
N PRO A 3 -13.58 19.34 10.63
CA PRO A 3 -13.90 19.22 9.21
C PRO A 3 -12.78 18.50 8.43
N THR A 4 -13.14 17.73 7.41
CA THR A 4 -12.21 16.84 6.67
C THR A 4 -10.92 17.54 6.24
N THR A 5 -11.02 18.77 5.75
CA THR A 5 -9.84 19.58 5.35
C THR A 5 -8.89 19.82 6.52
N ALA A 6 -9.41 20.26 7.67
CA ALA A 6 -8.61 20.53 8.84
C ALA A 6 -8.06 19.22 9.45
N ASN A 7 -8.84 18.14 9.43
CA ASN A 7 -8.37 16.82 9.86
C ASN A 7 -7.21 16.33 9.00
N TYR A 8 -7.32 16.42 7.68
CA TYR A 8 -6.24 16.04 6.79
C TYR A 8 -4.95 16.85 7.04
N ILE A 9 -5.02 18.16 7.24
CA ILE A 9 -3.83 18.98 7.53
C ILE A 9 -3.13 18.51 8.81
N VAL A 10 -3.90 18.28 9.89
CA VAL A 10 -3.35 17.84 11.17
C VAL A 10 -2.77 16.43 11.07
N VAL A 11 -3.52 15.47 10.53
CA VAL A 11 -3.06 14.08 10.44
C VAL A 11 -1.90 13.93 9.45
N SER A 12 -1.91 14.61 8.31
CA SER A 12 -0.82 14.49 7.33
C SER A 12 0.49 15.09 7.82
N SER A 13 0.45 16.23 8.53
CA SER A 13 1.66 16.85 9.09
C SER A 13 2.31 16.03 10.19
N LEU A 14 1.53 15.24 10.94
CA LEU A 14 2.02 14.40 12.03
C LEU A 14 2.35 12.97 11.58
N MET A 15 1.47 12.33 10.81
CA MET A 15 1.55 10.90 10.51
C MET A 15 2.33 10.60 9.23
N ALA A 16 2.27 11.44 8.20
CA ALA A 16 2.95 11.13 6.94
C ALA A 16 4.47 10.96 7.10
N PRO A 17 5.19 11.85 7.85
CA PRO A 17 6.62 11.66 8.09
C PRO A 17 6.94 10.37 8.84
N VAL A 18 6.11 10.01 9.83
CA VAL A 18 6.27 8.79 10.64
C VAL A 18 6.05 7.53 9.81
N ILE A 19 5.01 7.50 8.97
CA ILE A 19 4.74 6.35 8.08
C ILE A 19 5.90 6.16 7.11
N VAL A 20 6.44 7.24 6.55
CA VAL A 20 7.59 7.18 5.63
C VAL A 20 8.83 6.69 6.34
N SER A 21 9.16 7.24 7.51
CA SER A 21 10.39 6.87 8.24
C SER A 21 10.33 5.42 8.74
N VAL A 22 9.24 5.03 9.41
CA VAL A 22 9.07 3.66 9.93
C VAL A 22 8.97 2.67 8.78
N GLY A 23 8.29 3.03 7.69
CA GLY A 23 8.24 2.22 6.48
C GLY A 23 9.63 1.96 5.93
N ALA A 24 10.42 3.02 5.73
CA ALA A 24 11.78 2.94 5.21
C ALA A 24 12.70 2.08 6.11
N SER A 25 12.64 2.26 7.44
CA SER A 25 13.37 1.45 8.41
C SER A 25 13.00 -0.04 8.36
N ASN A 26 11.79 -0.39 7.91
CA ASN A 26 11.35 -1.77 7.73
C ASN A 26 11.46 -2.26 6.27
N GLY A 27 12.19 -1.53 5.41
CA GLY A 27 12.35 -1.84 3.99
C GLY A 27 11.11 -1.60 3.13
N LEU A 28 10.00 -1.11 3.71
CA LEU A 28 8.78 -0.75 3.00
C LEU A 28 8.84 0.70 2.55
N ILE A 29 9.24 0.89 1.30
CA ILE A 29 9.28 2.21 0.70
C ILE A 29 8.01 2.43 -0.11
N VAL A 30 7.28 3.48 0.26
CA VAL A 30 6.01 3.87 -0.37
C VAL A 30 6.09 5.26 -0.97
N PRO A 31 5.48 5.50 -2.15
CA PRO A 31 5.37 6.83 -2.71
C PRO A 31 4.67 7.79 -1.75
N LEU A 32 5.15 9.03 -1.64
CA LEU A 32 4.56 10.04 -0.75
C LEU A 32 3.07 10.25 -1.01
N ILE A 33 2.65 10.24 -2.28
CA ILE A 33 1.24 10.37 -2.65
C ILE A 33 0.38 9.23 -2.07
N ALA A 34 0.91 8.01 -1.99
CA ALA A 34 0.22 6.88 -1.37
C ALA A 34 0.02 7.10 0.13
N VAL A 35 1.05 7.64 0.80
CA VAL A 35 0.98 7.99 2.23
C VAL A 35 -0.03 9.11 2.48
N HIS A 36 -0.05 10.14 1.63
CA HIS A 36 -1.03 11.23 1.72
C HIS A 36 -2.47 10.75 1.49
N LEU A 37 -2.70 9.87 0.52
CA LEU A 37 -4.02 9.25 0.33
C LEU A 37 -4.41 8.35 1.50
N PHE A 38 -3.45 7.60 2.05
CA PHE A 38 -3.69 6.77 3.23
C PHE A 38 -4.21 7.62 4.40
N VAL A 39 -3.50 8.69 4.78
CA VAL A 39 -3.93 9.56 5.89
C VAL A 39 -5.20 10.35 5.55
N PHE A 40 -5.41 10.71 4.28
CA PHE A 40 -6.62 11.40 3.83
C PHE A 40 -7.86 10.52 4.00
N TYR A 41 -7.84 9.27 3.54
CA TYR A 41 -8.98 8.37 3.67
C TYR A 41 -9.25 7.98 5.12
N PHE A 42 -8.23 7.78 5.95
CA PHE A 42 -8.43 7.62 7.39
C PHE A 42 -8.98 8.89 8.05
N GLY A 43 -8.61 10.06 7.55
CA GLY A 43 -9.18 11.34 7.97
C GLY A 43 -10.67 11.48 7.64
N ILE A 44 -11.13 10.94 6.51
CA ILE A 44 -12.56 10.86 6.17
C ILE A 44 -13.27 9.87 7.08
N LEU A 45 -12.72 8.66 7.22
CA LEU A 45 -13.32 7.58 8.03
C LEU A 45 -13.40 7.95 9.51
N ALA A 46 -12.47 8.76 10.02
CA ALA A 46 -12.49 9.28 11.39
C ALA A 46 -13.77 10.08 11.70
N ASP A 47 -14.32 10.79 10.71
CA ASP A 47 -15.54 11.59 10.89
C ASP A 47 -16.82 10.73 10.93
N ASP A 48 -16.76 9.46 10.52
CA ASP A 48 -17.89 8.51 10.63
C ASP A 48 -17.89 7.74 11.98
N THR A 49 -16.73 7.63 12.63
CA THR A 49 -16.57 6.89 13.90
C THR A 49 -17.38 7.51 15.05
N PRO A 50 -18.22 6.75 15.77
CA PRO A 50 -18.82 7.21 17.02
C PRO A 50 -17.74 7.47 18.09
N PRO A 51 -17.87 8.52 18.93
CA PRO A 51 -18.99 9.45 19.06
C PRO A 51 -18.90 10.70 18.16
N VAL A 52 -17.99 10.74 17.18
CA VAL A 52 -17.72 11.94 16.37
C VAL A 52 -18.73 12.11 15.21
N GLY A 53 -19.21 10.98 14.66
CA GLY A 53 -20.16 10.79 13.54
C GLY A 53 -21.30 11.77 13.31
N LEU A 54 -21.04 13.02 12.92
CA LEU A 54 -22.06 14.09 12.84
C LEU A 54 -23.24 13.74 11.93
N ALA A 55 -22.99 13.01 10.83
CA ALA A 55 -24.02 12.56 9.91
C ALA A 55 -25.00 11.58 10.59
N ALA A 56 -24.48 10.70 11.46
CA ALA A 56 -25.31 9.78 12.23
C ALA A 56 -26.19 10.50 13.26
N TYR A 57 -25.70 11.59 13.88
CA TYR A 57 -26.52 12.43 14.76
C TYR A 57 -27.66 13.12 14.00
N ALA A 58 -27.38 13.65 12.80
CA ALA A 58 -28.41 14.24 11.97
C ALA A 58 -29.44 13.21 11.50
N ALA A 59 -29.00 12.02 11.07
CA ALA A 59 -29.88 10.93 10.67
C ALA A 59 -30.75 10.42 11.84
N ALA A 60 -30.18 10.32 13.04
CA ALA A 60 -30.90 9.96 14.25
C ALA A 60 -31.97 10.99 14.63
N ALA A 61 -31.68 12.29 14.49
CA ALA A 61 -32.64 13.36 14.75
C ALA A 61 -33.85 13.32 13.79
N ILE A 62 -33.64 12.91 12.53
CA ILE A 62 -34.72 12.76 11.54
C ILE A 62 -35.53 11.47 11.79
N SER A 63 -34.86 10.37 12.12
CA SER A 63 -35.49 9.05 12.29
C SER A 63 -36.07 8.78 13.69
N GLY A 64 -35.73 9.61 14.68
CA GLY A 64 -36.08 9.39 16.09
C GLY A 64 -35.26 8.30 16.78
N GLY A 65 -34.16 7.85 16.17
CA GLY A 65 -33.27 6.83 16.71
C GLY A 65 -32.27 7.37 17.74
N ASP A 66 -31.57 6.45 18.42
CA ASP A 66 -30.43 6.82 19.28
C ASP A 66 -29.21 7.17 18.40
N PRO A 67 -28.59 8.36 18.57
CA PRO A 67 -27.47 8.79 17.74
C PRO A 67 -26.24 7.87 17.78
N ILE A 68 -25.91 7.32 18.96
CA ILE A 68 -24.75 6.45 19.11
C ILE A 68 -25.02 5.10 18.44
N LYS A 69 -26.20 4.50 18.64
CA LYS A 69 -26.58 3.25 17.96
C LYS A 69 -26.63 3.42 16.44
N THR A 70 -27.14 4.55 15.98
CA THR A 70 -27.20 4.91 14.55
C THR A 70 -25.79 5.01 13.98
N GLY A 71 -24.89 5.70 14.69
CA GLY A 71 -23.49 5.83 14.31
C GLY A 71 -22.75 4.50 14.30
N VAL A 72 -22.93 3.65 15.31
CA VAL A 72 -22.32 2.32 15.36
C VAL A 72 -22.79 1.47 14.17
N GLN A 73 -24.08 1.49 13.86
CA GLN A 73 -24.61 0.74 12.72
C GLN A 73 -24.07 1.27 11.39
N GLY A 74 -24.02 2.59 11.21
CA GLY A 74 -23.45 3.25 10.03
C GLY A 74 -21.97 2.91 9.85
N PHE A 75 -21.19 3.06 10.91
CA PHE A 75 -19.77 2.73 10.91
C PHE A 75 -19.51 1.25 10.63
N MET A 76 -20.30 0.33 11.18
CA MET A 76 -20.20 -1.10 10.85
C MET A 76 -20.51 -1.39 9.38
N TYR A 77 -21.25 -0.50 8.72
CA TYR A 77 -21.46 -0.58 7.28
C TYR A 77 -20.30 -0.01 6.48
N ASP A 78 -19.79 1.15 6.89
CA ASP A 78 -18.72 1.85 6.17
C ASP A 78 -17.34 1.24 6.39
N ILE A 79 -17.03 0.66 7.55
CA ILE A 79 -15.70 0.12 7.88
C ILE A 79 -15.17 -0.91 6.87
N ARG A 80 -16.05 -1.50 6.06
CA ARG A 80 -15.71 -2.39 4.93
C ARG A 80 -14.91 -1.66 3.84
N THR A 81 -15.05 -0.34 3.71
CA THR A 81 -14.22 0.50 2.84
C THR A 81 -12.87 0.85 3.45
N GLY A 82 -12.68 0.61 4.76
CA GLY A 82 -11.44 0.90 5.49
C GLY A 82 -10.21 0.12 5.04
N VAL A 83 -10.36 -0.85 4.13
CA VAL A 83 -9.24 -1.54 3.49
C VAL A 83 -8.60 -0.75 2.33
N LEU A 84 -9.36 0.20 1.74
CA LEU A 84 -8.93 0.99 0.59
C LEU A 84 -7.63 1.79 0.82
N PRO A 85 -7.40 2.46 1.97
CA PRO A 85 -6.13 3.13 2.26
C PRO A 85 -4.93 2.19 2.10
N PHE A 86 -5.03 0.95 2.58
CA PHE A 86 -3.96 -0.04 2.50
C PHE A 86 -3.69 -0.47 1.07
N MET A 87 -4.71 -0.47 0.20
CA MET A 87 -4.52 -0.77 -1.22
C MET A 87 -3.60 0.25 -1.90
N PHE A 88 -3.69 1.53 -1.56
CA PHE A 88 -2.79 2.55 -2.14
C PHE A 88 -1.33 2.38 -1.70
N ILE A 89 -1.10 1.90 -0.46
CA ILE A 89 0.23 1.62 0.09
C ILE A 89 0.85 0.39 -0.58
N PHE A 90 0.10 -0.71 -0.72
CA PHE A 90 0.65 -1.98 -1.21
C PHE A 90 0.48 -2.22 -2.71
N ASN A 91 -0.37 -1.43 -3.38
CA ASN A 91 -0.63 -1.53 -4.81
C ASN A 91 -0.67 -0.12 -5.44
N THR A 92 0.52 0.43 -5.67
CA THR A 92 0.69 1.77 -6.26
C THR A 92 0.24 1.85 -7.72
N GLU A 93 0.00 0.72 -8.40
CA GLU A 93 -0.57 0.71 -9.76
C GLU A 93 -1.97 1.34 -9.78
N LEU A 94 -2.69 1.31 -8.65
CA LEU A 94 -3.97 2.01 -8.47
C LEU A 94 -3.84 3.54 -8.51
N LEU A 95 -2.63 4.05 -8.24
CA LEU A 95 -2.29 5.47 -8.34
C LEU A 95 -1.79 5.85 -9.73
N LEU A 96 -1.95 4.96 -10.72
CA LEU A 96 -1.42 5.07 -12.08
C LEU A 96 0.12 5.05 -12.15
N ILE A 97 0.79 4.65 -11.07
CA ILE A 97 2.25 4.57 -11.01
C ILE A 97 2.69 3.22 -11.60
N GLY A 98 3.51 3.26 -12.66
CA GLY A 98 4.05 2.05 -13.29
C GLY A 98 3.07 1.35 -14.25
N ILE A 99 1.99 2.02 -14.65
CA ILE A 99 1.07 1.50 -15.67
C ILE A 99 1.73 1.57 -17.05
N THR A 100 1.80 0.41 -17.72
CA THR A 100 2.46 0.25 -19.02
C THR A 100 1.52 0.37 -20.22
N GLY A 101 0.20 0.35 -20.00
CA GLY A 101 -0.79 0.50 -21.08
C GLY A 101 -2.24 0.28 -20.66
N PRO A 102 -3.21 0.45 -21.58
CA PRO A 102 -4.64 0.38 -21.26
C PRO A 102 -5.12 -0.99 -20.75
N ILE A 103 -4.58 -2.08 -21.30
CA ILE A 103 -4.92 -3.45 -20.86
C ILE A 103 -4.43 -3.67 -19.42
N HIS A 104 -3.23 -3.20 -19.11
CA HIS A 104 -2.68 -3.28 -17.76
C HIS A 104 -3.56 -2.50 -16.79
N LEU A 105 -3.91 -1.24 -17.11
CA LEU A 105 -4.83 -0.44 -16.29
C LEU A 105 -6.16 -1.15 -16.04
N PHE A 106 -6.76 -1.73 -17.08
CA PHE A 106 -8.02 -2.45 -16.96
C PHE A 106 -7.92 -3.64 -16.00
N VAL A 107 -6.84 -4.42 -16.06
CA VAL A 107 -6.60 -5.54 -15.13
C VAL A 107 -6.45 -5.06 -13.69
N VAL A 108 -5.72 -3.97 -13.46
CA VAL A 108 -5.52 -3.39 -12.12
C VAL A 108 -6.84 -2.91 -11.53
N VAL A 109 -7.61 -2.12 -12.28
CA VAL A 109 -8.89 -1.58 -11.81
C VAL A 109 -9.92 -2.69 -11.60
N SER A 110 -10.04 -3.63 -12.53
CA SER A 110 -10.98 -4.75 -12.41
C SER A 110 -10.63 -5.67 -11.24
N SER A 111 -9.35 -6.00 -11.04
CA SER A 111 -8.92 -6.82 -9.90
C SER A 111 -9.18 -6.14 -8.56
N ALA A 112 -8.91 -4.84 -8.45
CA ALA A 112 -9.22 -4.05 -7.25
C ALA A 112 -10.73 -3.98 -6.97
N LEU A 113 -11.55 -3.76 -8.00
CA LEU A 113 -13.00 -3.75 -7.87
C LEU A 113 -13.54 -5.10 -7.39
N VAL A 114 -13.10 -6.21 -8.01
CA VAL A 114 -13.47 -7.56 -7.60
C VAL A 114 -13.04 -7.82 -6.16
N ALA A 115 -11.81 -7.47 -5.79
CA ALA A 115 -11.30 -7.71 -4.45
C ALA A 115 -12.06 -6.91 -3.38
N MET A 116 -12.48 -5.67 -3.66
CA MET A 116 -13.35 -4.87 -2.79
C MET A 116 -14.73 -5.49 -2.61
N LEU A 117 -15.35 -5.97 -3.69
CA LEU A 117 -16.64 -6.66 -3.63
C LEU A 117 -16.56 -7.96 -2.82
N LEU A 118 -15.48 -8.74 -3.00
CA LEU A 118 -15.25 -9.96 -2.24
C LEU A 118 -14.96 -9.67 -0.76
N PHE A 119 -14.26 -8.57 -0.45
CA PHE A 119 -14.03 -8.14 0.93
C PHE A 119 -15.34 -7.77 1.63
N ALA A 120 -16.19 -7.00 0.94
CA ALA A 120 -17.53 -6.66 1.42
C ALA A 120 -18.37 -7.93 1.63
N ALA A 121 -18.40 -8.84 0.66
CA ALA A 121 -19.12 -10.11 0.78
C ALA A 121 -18.62 -10.99 1.94
N ALA A 122 -17.30 -11.06 2.15
CA ALA A 122 -16.71 -11.83 3.23
C ALA A 122 -17.06 -11.25 4.60
N THR A 123 -16.95 -9.92 4.76
CA THR A 123 -17.25 -9.20 6.01
C THR A 123 -18.75 -9.09 6.30
N GLN A 124 -19.61 -9.14 5.29
CA GLN A 124 -21.06 -9.27 5.45
C GLN A 124 -21.50 -10.71 5.73
N GLY A 125 -20.64 -11.70 5.51
CA GLY A 125 -21.00 -13.12 5.64
C GLY A 125 -21.98 -13.58 4.57
N PHE A 126 -22.07 -12.88 3.44
CA PHE A 126 -22.99 -13.19 2.35
C PHE A 126 -22.34 -12.88 1.01
N PHE A 127 -22.34 -13.86 0.10
CA PHE A 127 -21.89 -13.67 -1.29
C PHE A 127 -23.01 -14.03 -2.27
N ILE A 128 -23.32 -15.32 -2.42
CA ILE A 128 -24.50 -15.81 -3.16
C ILE A 128 -25.57 -16.32 -2.20
N THR A 129 -25.11 -16.93 -1.11
CA THR A 129 -25.89 -17.35 0.04
C THR A 129 -25.09 -17.04 1.30
N HIS A 130 -25.64 -17.32 2.48
CA HIS A 130 -24.94 -17.16 3.75
C HIS A 130 -23.64 -17.96 3.73
N SER A 131 -22.52 -17.27 3.96
CA SER A 131 -21.18 -17.83 3.89
C SER A 131 -20.88 -18.63 5.16
N LYS A 132 -20.31 -19.83 4.97
CA LYS A 132 -19.71 -20.57 6.10
C LYS A 132 -18.42 -19.89 6.54
N LYS A 133 -17.98 -20.11 7.78
CA LYS A 133 -16.72 -19.53 8.30
C LYS A 133 -15.51 -19.77 7.38
N TRP A 134 -15.38 -20.98 6.82
CA TRP A 134 -14.28 -21.28 5.88
C TRP A 134 -14.44 -20.58 4.52
N GLU A 135 -15.66 -20.34 4.05
CA GLU A 135 -15.94 -19.59 2.81
C GLU A 135 -15.57 -18.12 3.02
N THR A 136 -15.90 -17.55 4.18
CA THR A 136 -15.45 -16.20 4.56
C THR A 136 -13.93 -16.11 4.59
N VAL A 137 -13.24 -17.07 5.22
CA VAL A 137 -11.77 -17.11 5.24
C VAL A 137 -11.20 -17.26 3.82
N ALA A 138 -11.80 -18.10 2.98
CA ALA A 138 -11.40 -18.24 1.58
C ALA A 138 -11.60 -16.95 0.77
N LEU A 139 -12.73 -16.26 0.95
CA LEU A 139 -13.00 -14.97 0.31
C LEU A 139 -11.99 -13.90 0.76
N LEU A 140 -11.68 -13.83 2.07
CA LEU A 140 -10.64 -12.93 2.59
C LEU A 140 -9.26 -13.25 2.01
N LEU A 141 -8.92 -14.53 1.86
CA LEU A 141 -7.67 -14.96 1.24
C LEU A 141 -7.60 -14.57 -0.25
N ILE A 142 -8.70 -14.74 -1.00
CA ILE A 142 -8.80 -14.31 -2.39
C ILE A 142 -8.63 -12.79 -2.48
N THR A 143 -9.36 -12.04 -1.65
CA THR A 143 -9.23 -10.57 -1.56
C THR A 143 -7.78 -10.16 -1.30
N PHE A 144 -7.13 -10.75 -0.29
CA PHE A 144 -5.74 -10.44 0.04
C PHE A 144 -4.79 -10.73 -1.13
N THR A 145 -4.99 -11.86 -1.81
CA THR A 145 -4.19 -12.27 -2.97
C THR A 145 -4.37 -11.31 -4.15
N LEU A 146 -5.58 -10.82 -4.39
CA LEU A 146 -5.86 -9.83 -5.43
C LEU A 146 -5.35 -8.43 -5.06
N PHE A 147 -5.37 -8.06 -3.78
CA PHE A 147 -4.84 -6.77 -3.30
C PHE A 147 -3.31 -6.70 -3.37
N ARG A 148 -2.62 -7.76 -2.93
CA ARG A 148 -1.16 -7.82 -2.90
C ARG A 148 -0.68 -9.13 -3.51
N PRO A 149 -0.78 -9.31 -4.84
CA PRO A 149 -0.32 -10.53 -5.50
C PRO A 149 1.18 -10.76 -5.35
N GLY A 150 1.93 -9.65 -5.20
CA GLY A 150 3.36 -9.69 -4.92
C GLY A 150 3.72 -10.39 -3.62
N PHE A 151 2.85 -10.40 -2.60
CA PHE A 151 3.18 -10.93 -1.28
C PHE A 151 3.74 -12.36 -1.33
N PHE A 152 3.06 -13.24 -2.07
CA PHE A 152 3.49 -14.63 -2.19
C PHE A 152 4.72 -14.81 -3.08
N MET A 153 4.87 -13.99 -4.12
CA MET A 153 6.09 -13.99 -4.94
C MET A 153 7.30 -13.48 -4.17
N ASP A 154 7.13 -12.42 -3.38
CA ASP A 154 8.18 -11.79 -2.58
C ASP A 154 8.68 -12.75 -1.47
N MET A 155 7.90 -13.79 -1.12
CA MET A 155 8.32 -14.87 -0.21
C MET A 155 9.24 -15.89 -0.89
N ILE A 156 9.17 -16.00 -2.22
CA ILE A 156 9.93 -16.97 -3.02
C ILE A 156 11.15 -16.30 -3.67
N TYR A 157 11.00 -15.04 -4.10
CA TYR A 157 12.03 -14.24 -4.76
C TYR A 157 12.17 -12.91 -4.03
N ASP A 158 13.40 -12.55 -3.64
CA ASP A 158 13.65 -11.22 -3.07
C ASP A 158 13.29 -10.14 -4.12
N PRO A 159 12.38 -9.21 -3.81
CA PRO A 159 11.99 -8.16 -4.74
C PRO A 159 13.12 -7.17 -5.04
N LEU A 160 14.22 -7.20 -4.28
CA LEU A 160 15.33 -6.25 -4.38
C LEU A 160 16.65 -7.00 -4.56
N VAL A 161 17.43 -6.57 -5.56
CA VAL A 161 18.83 -6.97 -5.69
C VAL A 161 19.69 -5.86 -5.09
N LYS A 162 20.51 -6.23 -4.11
CA LYS A 162 21.57 -5.36 -3.59
C LYS A 162 22.72 -5.32 -4.59
N VAL A 163 23.07 -4.11 -5.01
CA VAL A 163 24.20 -3.81 -5.89
C VAL A 163 25.28 -3.13 -5.05
N GLU A 164 26.54 -3.43 -5.35
CA GLU A 164 27.68 -2.78 -4.71
C GLU A 164 27.61 -1.26 -4.82
N ALA A 165 27.99 -0.57 -3.75
CA ALA A 165 27.94 0.89 -3.66
C ALA A 165 28.74 1.60 -4.78
N SER A 166 29.86 1.01 -5.21
CA SER A 166 30.68 1.53 -6.31
C SER A 166 29.91 1.71 -7.62
N LYS A 167 28.86 0.93 -7.84
CA LYS A 167 28.00 1.00 -9.04
C LYS A 167 26.81 1.94 -8.87
N ILE A 168 26.78 2.75 -7.81
CA ILE A 168 25.67 3.69 -7.56
C ILE A 168 25.39 4.60 -8.76
N TYR A 169 26.43 5.06 -9.44
CA TYR A 169 26.29 5.91 -10.62
C TYR A 169 25.71 5.14 -11.81
N GLU A 170 26.14 3.89 -12.06
CA GLU A 170 25.58 3.03 -13.10
C GLU A 170 24.08 2.77 -12.86
N VAL A 171 23.72 2.43 -11.61
CA VAL A 171 22.31 2.19 -11.24
C VAL A 171 21.50 3.47 -11.39
N ALA A 172 22.07 4.64 -11.08
CA ALA A 172 21.41 5.93 -11.27
C ALA A 172 21.20 6.28 -12.74
N GLU A 173 22.07 5.85 -13.66
CA GLU A 173 21.89 6.02 -15.11
C GLU A 173 20.72 5.20 -15.65
N GLU A 174 20.57 3.95 -15.18
CA GLU A 174 19.48 3.05 -15.59
C GLU A 174 18.10 3.49 -15.08
N GLN A 175 18.04 4.34 -14.06
CA GLN A 175 16.76 4.81 -13.52
C GLN A 175 16.02 5.74 -14.50
N PRO A 176 14.68 5.64 -14.58
CA PRO A 176 13.86 6.55 -15.38
C PRO A 176 14.02 8.01 -14.92
N ALA A 177 13.66 8.95 -15.80
CA ALA A 177 13.66 10.38 -15.47
C ALA A 177 12.80 10.66 -14.22
N ASN A 178 13.33 11.41 -13.26
CA ASN A 178 12.67 11.69 -11.97
C ASN A 178 12.35 10.43 -11.14
N GLY A 179 13.09 9.34 -11.38
CA GLY A 179 13.03 8.14 -10.55
C GLY A 179 13.56 8.39 -9.13
N LEU A 180 13.45 7.36 -8.30
CA LEU A 180 14.01 7.34 -6.95
C LEU A 180 14.99 6.18 -6.83
N LEU A 181 16.18 6.46 -6.34
CA LEU A 181 17.23 5.50 -6.04
C LEU A 181 17.14 5.08 -4.58
N ARG A 182 17.13 3.77 -4.32
CA ARG A 182 17.15 3.19 -2.98
C ARG A 182 18.60 3.01 -2.56
N VAL A 183 19.04 3.76 -1.56
CA VAL A 183 20.44 3.74 -1.09
C VAL A 183 20.45 3.36 0.38
N HIS A 184 21.21 2.34 0.73
CA HIS A 184 21.45 1.94 2.10
C HIS A 184 22.66 2.72 2.63
N VAL A 185 22.43 3.54 3.65
CA VAL A 185 23.45 4.38 4.28
C VAL A 185 23.62 3.99 5.74
N MET A 186 24.87 3.99 6.19
CA MET A 186 25.25 3.68 7.57
C MET A 186 26.28 4.69 8.07
N GLY A 187 26.10 5.17 9.29
CA GLY A 187 27.05 6.11 9.89
C GLY A 187 26.70 6.45 11.33
N GLU A 188 27.48 7.35 11.93
CA GLU A 188 27.27 7.88 13.28
C GLU A 188 26.77 9.32 13.17
N THR A 189 25.73 9.69 13.94
CA THR A 189 25.28 11.08 14.00
C THR A 189 26.20 11.92 14.89
N LEU A 190 26.05 13.24 14.85
CA LEU A 190 26.74 14.16 15.76
C LEU A 190 26.47 13.88 17.25
N GLU A 191 25.35 13.23 17.57
CA GLU A 191 25.01 12.81 18.94
C GLU A 191 25.67 11.49 19.37
N GLY A 192 26.37 10.80 18.46
CA GLY A 192 27.00 9.49 18.70
C GLY A 192 26.07 8.30 18.48
N ASP A 193 24.89 8.50 17.87
CA ASP A 193 23.95 7.43 17.59
C ASP A 193 24.32 6.75 16.26
N LEU A 194 24.48 5.42 16.29
CA LEU A 194 24.67 4.63 15.07
C LEU A 194 23.35 4.52 14.30
N VAL A 195 23.36 4.97 13.05
CA VAL A 195 22.22 4.94 12.14
C VAL A 195 22.51 3.99 10.99
N ASP A 196 21.64 3.01 10.82
CA ASP A 196 21.58 2.08 9.68
C ASP A 196 20.17 2.23 9.08
N LYS A 197 20.09 2.78 7.86
CA LYS A 197 18.79 3.01 7.19
C LYS A 197 18.88 3.02 5.68
N VAL A 198 17.75 2.74 5.03
CA VAL A 198 17.58 2.89 3.58
C VAL A 198 16.87 4.22 3.29
N VAL A 199 17.44 5.03 2.40
CA VAL A 199 16.92 6.33 1.98
C VAL A 199 16.53 6.33 0.50
N MET A 200 15.61 7.22 0.14
CA MET A 200 15.21 7.46 -1.25
C MET A 200 15.79 8.76 -1.76
N LEU A 201 16.66 8.65 -2.76
CA LEU A 201 17.29 9.78 -3.39
C LEU A 201 16.69 10.01 -4.78
N PRO A 202 16.15 11.20 -5.08
CA PRO A 202 15.68 11.49 -6.43
C PRO A 202 16.84 11.50 -7.41
N VAL A 203 16.63 10.92 -8.59
CA VAL A 203 17.53 11.06 -9.72
C VAL A 203 16.94 12.05 -10.70
N GLY A 204 17.76 12.98 -11.18
CA GLY A 204 17.32 14.03 -12.10
C GLY A 204 16.94 13.54 -13.50
N ALA A 205 16.94 14.48 -14.44
CA ALA A 205 16.78 14.18 -15.86
C ALA A 205 17.84 13.17 -16.36
N PRO A 206 17.59 12.44 -17.46
CA PRO A 206 18.57 11.50 -18.01
C PRO A 206 19.90 12.18 -18.33
N GLY A 207 21.01 11.54 -17.94
CA GLY A 207 22.37 12.08 -18.01
C GLY A 207 23.35 11.17 -17.25
N PRO A 208 24.61 11.59 -17.10
CA PRO A 208 25.60 10.85 -16.31
C PRO A 208 25.13 10.63 -14.87
N GLY A 209 25.31 9.42 -14.33
CA GLY A 209 24.74 9.02 -13.04
C GLY A 209 25.16 9.92 -11.89
N LYS A 210 26.41 10.39 -11.92
CA LYS A 210 26.98 11.32 -10.94
C LYS A 210 26.21 12.64 -10.90
N ASP A 211 26.11 13.32 -12.04
CA ASP A 211 25.40 14.60 -12.17
C ASP A 211 23.92 14.46 -11.76
N ARG A 212 23.30 13.31 -12.08
CA ARG A 212 21.90 13.04 -11.71
C ARG A 212 21.69 13.00 -10.19
N ILE A 213 22.63 12.42 -9.44
CA ILE A 213 22.57 12.35 -7.98
C ILE A 213 22.94 13.71 -7.38
N GLU A 214 24.04 14.32 -7.81
CA GLU A 214 24.50 15.60 -7.28
C GLU A 214 23.45 16.70 -7.48
N MET A 215 22.87 16.82 -8.69
CA MET A 215 21.94 17.91 -8.99
C MET A 215 20.54 17.69 -8.40
N ALA A 216 20.05 16.44 -8.33
CA ALA A 216 18.69 16.17 -7.86
C ALA A 216 18.64 15.78 -6.38
N ALA A 217 19.55 14.93 -5.93
CA ALA A 217 19.64 14.50 -4.54
C ALA A 217 20.47 15.48 -3.69
N GLY A 218 21.40 16.22 -4.29
CA GLY A 218 22.33 17.09 -3.56
C GLY A 218 23.40 16.32 -2.80
N LEU A 219 23.80 15.16 -3.30
CA LEU A 219 24.71 14.23 -2.63
C LEU A 219 25.95 14.00 -3.49
N GLU A 220 27.11 14.36 -2.97
CA GLU A 220 28.41 14.06 -3.56
C GLU A 220 29.05 12.88 -2.81
N LEU A 221 29.61 11.93 -3.56
CA LEU A 221 30.22 10.73 -2.98
C LEU A 221 31.68 10.61 -3.41
N ARG A 222 32.52 10.18 -2.48
CA ARG A 222 33.91 9.80 -2.75
C ARG A 222 34.07 8.28 -2.70
N ASP A 223 34.94 7.78 -3.56
CA ASP A 223 35.35 6.37 -3.58
C ASP A 223 36.67 6.23 -2.81
N GLU A 224 36.66 5.39 -1.78
CA GLU A 224 37.84 4.98 -1.04
C GLU A 224 37.97 3.45 -1.07
N GLY A 225 38.70 2.95 -2.08
CA GLY A 225 39.02 1.52 -2.18
C GLY A 225 37.80 0.63 -2.48
N GLY A 226 36.83 1.14 -3.24
CA GLY A 226 35.59 0.43 -3.61
C GLY A 226 34.44 0.62 -2.63
N LYS A 227 34.67 1.34 -1.53
CA LYS A 227 33.62 1.83 -0.62
C LYS A 227 33.26 3.26 -0.99
N MET A 228 31.97 3.57 -0.96
CA MET A 228 31.48 4.91 -1.25
C MET A 228 31.13 5.62 0.06
N PHE A 229 31.70 6.80 0.27
CA PHE A 229 31.43 7.66 1.43
C PHE A 229 30.80 8.97 0.98
N VAL A 230 29.96 9.53 1.85
CA VAL A 230 29.36 10.85 1.62
C VAL A 230 30.42 11.92 1.82
N ASP A 231 30.71 12.67 0.74
CA ASP A 231 31.73 13.71 0.72
C ASP A 231 31.16 15.12 0.88
N ASN A 232 29.99 15.37 0.32
CA ASN A 232 29.33 16.65 0.53
C ASN A 232 27.81 16.49 0.38
N ILE A 233 27.07 17.30 1.12
CA ILE A 233 25.62 17.36 1.08
C ILE A 233 25.22 18.81 0.88
N VAL A 234 24.52 19.08 -0.22
CA VAL A 234 24.00 20.42 -0.51
C VAL A 234 22.89 20.75 0.49
N PHE A 235 22.99 21.89 1.16
CA PHE A 235 22.00 22.35 2.13
C PHE A 235 20.59 22.49 1.50
N GLY A 236 19.57 21.98 2.19
CA GLY A 236 18.17 22.01 1.74
C GLY A 236 17.81 21.01 0.64
N SER A 237 18.77 20.17 0.23
CA SER A 237 18.59 19.13 -0.78
C SER A 237 17.69 17.98 -0.30
N ALA A 238 17.41 17.03 -1.20
CA ALA A 238 16.67 15.83 -0.81
C ALA A 238 17.49 14.94 0.15
N ALA A 239 18.81 14.85 -0.03
CA ALA A 239 19.70 14.11 0.87
C ALA A 239 19.74 14.72 2.28
N ASP A 240 19.84 16.06 2.37
CA ASP A 240 19.81 16.79 3.65
C ASP A 240 18.48 16.55 4.40
N LYS A 241 17.35 16.59 3.69
CA LYS A 241 16.03 16.29 4.27
C LYS A 241 15.88 14.85 4.77
N GLN A 242 16.65 13.91 4.20
CA GLN A 242 16.72 12.52 4.68
C GLN A 242 17.66 12.37 5.88
N LYS A 243 18.28 13.45 6.35
CA LYS A 243 19.27 13.48 7.44
C LYS A 243 20.39 12.48 7.19
N ILE A 244 20.99 12.57 6.01
CA ILE A 244 22.27 11.92 5.70
C ILE A 244 23.33 12.89 6.21
N ASP A 245 24.42 12.37 6.78
CA ASP A 245 25.52 13.20 7.28
C ASP A 245 26.80 12.96 6.46
N PHE A 246 27.74 13.89 6.60
CA PHE A 246 29.08 13.76 6.05
C PHE A 246 29.76 12.51 6.64
N ASP A 247 30.62 11.88 5.84
CA ASP A 247 31.40 10.70 6.24
C ASP A 247 30.61 9.39 6.40
N TRP A 248 29.30 9.41 6.15
CA TRP A 248 28.49 8.19 6.17
C TRP A 248 28.85 7.26 5.01
N GLU A 249 28.86 5.95 5.28
CA GLU A 249 29.11 4.92 4.27
C GLU A 249 27.82 4.61 3.50
N VAL A 250 27.92 4.60 2.19
CA VAL A 250 26.91 3.97 1.33
C VAL A 250 27.27 2.49 1.24
N VAL A 251 26.46 1.64 1.87
CA VAL A 251 26.72 0.19 1.99
C VAL A 251 26.30 -0.55 0.72
N ASP A 252 25.08 -0.29 0.24
CA ASP A 252 24.54 -0.91 -0.97
C ASP A 252 23.49 -0.03 -1.66
N VAL A 253 23.26 -0.31 -2.94
CA VAL A 253 22.22 0.31 -3.74
C VAL A 253 21.23 -0.76 -4.17
N GLN A 254 19.94 -0.55 -3.90
CA GLN A 254 18.92 -1.56 -4.16
C GLN A 254 18.20 -1.27 -5.48
N ARG A 255 18.24 -2.24 -6.40
CA ARG A 255 17.43 -2.20 -7.62
C ARG A 255 16.29 -3.22 -7.54
N LYS A 256 15.21 -2.98 -8.28
CA LYS A 256 14.14 -3.98 -8.43
C LYS A 256 14.71 -5.23 -9.11
N ALA A 257 14.48 -6.38 -8.49
CA ALA A 257 14.87 -7.68 -9.05
C ALA A 257 13.99 -8.04 -10.25
N ASP A 258 14.57 -8.76 -11.22
CA ASP A 258 13.82 -9.42 -12.29
C ASP A 258 13.02 -10.59 -11.70
N THR A 259 11.84 -10.26 -11.19
CA THR A 259 10.91 -11.23 -10.61
C THR A 259 9.91 -11.73 -11.66
N PRO A 260 9.50 -13.01 -11.61
CA PRO A 260 8.38 -13.48 -12.38
C PRO A 260 7.14 -12.61 -12.16
N ASN A 261 6.27 -12.52 -13.18
CA ASN A 261 5.10 -11.65 -13.10
C ASN A 261 4.25 -11.97 -11.85
N LYS A 262 4.09 -10.98 -10.97
CA LYS A 262 3.39 -11.12 -9.68
C LYS A 262 1.95 -11.63 -9.86
N ARG A 263 1.34 -11.44 -11.03
CA ARG A 263 -0.04 -11.83 -11.37
C ARG A 263 -0.27 -13.33 -11.51
N TRP A 264 0.76 -14.17 -11.46
CA TRP A 264 0.57 -15.63 -11.47
C TRP A 264 -0.31 -16.10 -10.31
N PHE A 265 -0.29 -15.40 -9.17
CA PHE A 265 -1.17 -15.68 -8.03
C PHE A 265 -2.65 -15.31 -8.25
N TYR A 266 -3.00 -14.60 -9.33
CA TYR A 266 -4.42 -14.41 -9.69
C TYR A 266 -5.07 -15.71 -10.14
N ILE A 267 -4.30 -16.62 -10.76
CA ILE A 267 -4.82 -17.91 -11.24
C ILE A 267 -5.37 -18.77 -10.07
N PRO A 268 -4.58 -19.09 -9.03
CA PRO A 268 -5.11 -19.85 -7.89
C PRO A 268 -6.23 -19.09 -7.15
N ALA A 269 -6.17 -17.76 -7.07
CA ALA A 269 -7.22 -16.96 -6.45
C ALA A 269 -8.55 -17.07 -7.21
N ILE A 270 -8.53 -17.00 -8.55
CA ILE A 270 -9.72 -17.16 -9.39
C ILE A 270 -10.24 -18.59 -9.32
N LEU A 271 -9.38 -19.61 -9.32
CA LEU A 271 -9.79 -21.01 -9.16
C LEU A 271 -10.50 -21.24 -7.82
N LEU A 272 -9.96 -20.69 -6.73
CA LEU A 272 -10.58 -20.77 -5.41
C LEU A 272 -11.92 -20.01 -5.38
N LEU A 273 -12.00 -18.86 -6.04
CA LEU A 273 -13.25 -18.10 -6.16
C LEU A 273 -14.33 -18.90 -6.91
N ILE A 274 -13.97 -19.53 -8.04
CA ILE A 274 -14.89 -20.39 -8.79
C ILE A 274 -15.35 -21.57 -7.94
N PHE A 275 -14.45 -22.15 -7.14
CA PHE A 275 -14.81 -23.23 -6.23
C PHE A 275 -15.82 -22.78 -5.16
N VAL A 276 -15.57 -21.66 -4.47
CA VAL A 276 -16.50 -21.09 -3.49
C VAL A 276 -17.84 -20.75 -4.14
N TRP A 277 -17.81 -20.13 -5.32
CA TRP A 277 -19.00 -19.80 -6.09
C TRP A 277 -19.84 -21.04 -6.43
N LYS A 278 -19.22 -22.12 -6.91
CA LYS A 278 -19.92 -23.40 -7.20
C LYS A 278 -20.51 -24.04 -5.94
N VAL A 279 -19.77 -24.05 -4.83
CA VAL A 279 -20.26 -24.62 -3.57
C VAL A 279 -21.47 -23.84 -3.06
N GLN A 280 -21.45 -22.50 -3.17
CA GLN A 280 -22.56 -21.66 -2.74
C GLN A 280 -23.77 -21.75 -3.67
N THR A 281 -23.60 -21.84 -4.99
CA THR A 281 -24.72 -21.98 -5.94
C THR A 281 -25.44 -23.32 -5.74
N VAL A 282 -24.70 -24.43 -5.61
CA VAL A 282 -25.29 -25.75 -5.33
C VAL A 282 -26.09 -25.73 -4.01
N ARG A 283 -25.59 -25.03 -2.98
CA ARG A 283 -26.32 -24.89 -1.70
C ARG A 283 -27.58 -24.06 -1.86
N ARG A 284 -27.48 -22.88 -2.48
CA ARG A 284 -28.62 -22.00 -2.74
C ARG A 284 -29.74 -22.74 -3.48
N ASP A 285 -29.38 -23.53 -4.48
CA ASP A 285 -30.36 -24.24 -5.32
C ASP A 285 -31.02 -25.40 -4.55
N LYS A 286 -30.30 -26.07 -3.63
CA LYS A 286 -30.90 -27.02 -2.68
C LYS A 286 -31.90 -26.34 -1.74
N ASP A 287 -31.53 -25.19 -1.17
CA ASP A 287 -32.39 -24.43 -0.25
C ASP A 287 -33.68 -23.93 -0.93
N LYS A 288 -33.65 -23.70 -2.25
CA LYS A 288 -34.82 -23.32 -3.07
C LYS A 288 -35.77 -24.47 -3.40
N ILE A 289 -35.33 -25.73 -3.36
CA ILE A 289 -36.15 -26.92 -3.69
C ILE A 289 -36.96 -27.38 -2.48
N THR A 290 -36.41 -27.25 -1.27
CA THR A 290 -37.04 -27.62 0.00
C THR A 290 -38.40 -26.97 0.34
N PRO A 291 -38.76 -25.74 -0.10
CA PRO A 291 -40.07 -25.16 0.23
C PRO A 291 -41.23 -25.75 -0.58
N VAL A 292 -40.97 -26.40 -1.71
CA VAL A 292 -42.03 -26.84 -2.63
C VAL A 292 -42.52 -28.26 -2.32
N GLU A 293 -41.64 -29.16 -1.86
CA GLU A 293 -42.02 -30.54 -1.48
C GLU A 293 -42.76 -30.63 -0.13
N ALA A 294 -42.60 -29.63 0.74
CA ALA A 294 -43.36 -29.54 2.00
C ALA A 294 -44.83 -29.13 1.81
N ALA A 295 -45.17 -28.52 0.66
CA ALA A 295 -46.53 -28.04 0.36
C ALA A 295 -47.39 -29.07 -0.41
N SER A 296 -46.81 -30.18 -0.87
CA SER A 296 -47.52 -31.25 -1.60
C SER A 296 -47.97 -32.43 -0.72
N HIS A 297 -47.80 -32.31 0.62
CA HIS A 297 -48.17 -33.33 1.60
C HIS A 297 -49.15 -32.83 2.68
N VAL A 298 -49.86 -31.73 2.42
CA VAL A 298 -51.02 -31.27 3.22
C VAL A 298 -52.26 -31.33 2.34
#